data_AF-A0A972T6H6-F1
#
_entry.id   AF-A0A972T6H6-F1
#
_cell.length_a   1.000
_cell.length_b   1.000
_cell.length_c   1.000
_cell.angle_alpha   90.00
_cell.angle_beta   90.00
_cell.angle_gamma   90.00
#
_symmetry.space_group_name_H-M   'P 1'
#
loop_
_entity.id
_entity.type
_entity.pdbx_description
1 polymer ?
#
loop_
_entity_poly.entity_id
_entity_poly.type
_entity_poly.pdbx_seq_one_letter_code
_entity_poly.pdbx_strand_id
1 'polypeptide(L)' 'MRPASKDHKDAVRILQSQFREEDAQAAAKRLGSIISRKTRVEYEQKRLTEKEARDLVMDAQRFLEWVKRRLPPDV' A
#
# COMPACT_ATOMS: atom_id res chain seq x y z
N MET A 1 18.50 12.86 4.48
CA MET A 1 17.39 13.19 5.41
C MET A 1 16.35 12.09 5.28
N ARG A 2 16.17 11.23 6.30
CA ARG A 2 15.15 10.17 6.28
C ARG A 2 13.82 10.82 6.69
N PRO A 3 12.73 10.73 5.90
CA PRO A 3 11.43 11.17 6.39
C PRO A 3 11.11 10.40 7.68
N ALA A 4 10.51 11.07 8.66
CA ALA A 4 10.19 10.54 9.99
C ALA A 4 9.12 9.41 10.00
N SER A 5 8.82 8.80 8.85
CA SER A 5 8.02 7.59 8.71
C SER A 5 8.87 6.36 9.07
N LYS A 6 9.18 6.20 10.36
CA LYS A 6 9.81 4.97 10.86
C LYS A 6 8.82 3.82 10.65
N ASP A 7 9.18 2.95 9.72
CA ASP A 7 8.57 1.68 9.36
C ASP A 7 7.15 1.75 8.74
N HIS A 8 7.08 1.89 7.42
CA HIS A 8 5.83 1.69 6.67
C HIS A 8 5.17 0.31 6.93
N LYS A 9 5.91 -0.66 7.49
CA LYS A 9 5.35 -1.92 8.00
C LYS A 9 4.36 -1.70 9.15
N ASP A 10 4.48 -0.61 9.91
CA ASP A 10 3.57 -0.29 11.01
C ASP A 10 2.16 0.00 10.47
N ALA A 11 2.05 0.74 9.36
CA ALA A 11 0.75 1.00 8.72
C ALA A 11 0.07 -0.30 8.25
N VAL A 12 0.85 -1.24 7.69
CA VAL A 12 0.34 -2.56 7.29
C VAL A 12 -0.08 -3.37 8.51
N ARG A 13 0.76 -3.42 9.56
CA ARG A 13 0.46 -4.14 10.80
C ARG A 13 -0.79 -3.59 11.50
N ILE A 14 -0.94 -2.27 11.56
CA ILE A 14 -2.12 -1.62 12.11
C ILE A 14 -3.36 -2.04 11.32
N LEU A 15 -3.33 -1.94 9.99
CA LEU A 15 -4.47 -2.33 9.15
C LEU A 15 -4.85 -3.80 9.36
N GLN A 16 -3.86 -4.70 9.44
CA GLN A 16 -4.08 -6.14 9.71
C GLN A 16 -4.61 -6.41 11.11
N SER A 17 -4.23 -5.60 12.10
CA SER A 17 -4.65 -5.77 13.50
C SER A 17 -6.08 -5.25 13.76
N GLN A 18 -6.46 -4.17 13.07
CA GLN A 18 -7.76 -3.50 13.25
C GLN A 18 -8.90 -4.20 12.51
N PHE A 19 -8.61 -4.80 11.35
CA PHE A 19 -9.61 -5.40 10.48
C PHE A 19 -9.30 -6.87 10.25
N ARG A 20 -10.18 -7.78 10.64
CA ARG A 20 -9.95 -9.24 10.54
C ARG A 20 -10.61 -9.89 9.33
N GLU A 21 -11.51 -9.16 8.68
CA GLU A 21 -12.21 -9.59 7.48
C GLU A 21 -11.25 -9.81 6.29
N GLU A 22 -11.58 -10.79 5.47
CA GLU A 22 -10.69 -11.28 4.40
C GLU A 22 -10.34 -10.20 3.37
N ASP A 23 -11.30 -9.36 3.02
CA ASP A 23 -11.10 -8.25 2.08
C ASP A 23 -10.10 -7.22 2.66
N ALA A 24 -10.15 -6.96 3.96
CA ALA A 24 -9.21 -6.06 4.63
C ALA A 24 -7.81 -6.64 4.72
N GLN A 25 -7.69 -7.94 5.01
CA GLN A 25 -6.41 -8.63 5.01
C GLN A 25 -5.76 -8.61 3.61
N ALA A 26 -6.57 -8.81 2.57
CA ALA A 26 -6.12 -8.69 1.18
C ALA A 26 -5.68 -7.25 0.85
N ALA A 27 -6.42 -6.22 1.30
CA ALA A 27 -6.06 -4.82 1.13
C ALA A 27 -4.75 -4.47 1.87
N ALA A 28 -4.56 -4.97 3.09
CA ALA A 28 -3.33 -4.75 3.86
C ALA A 28 -2.10 -5.38 3.19
N LYS A 29 -2.24 -6.60 2.67
CA LYS A 29 -1.18 -7.26 1.90
C LYS A 29 -0.83 -6.47 0.64
N ARG A 30 -1.84 -5.92 -0.05
CA ARG A 30 -1.65 -5.06 -1.22
C ARG A 30 -0.89 -3.78 -0.85
N LEU A 31 -1.25 -3.12 0.25
CA LEU A 31 -0.53 -1.96 0.78
C LEU A 31 0.94 -2.28 1.04
N GLY A 32 1.24 -3.43 1.64
CA GLY A 32 2.62 -3.89 1.85
C GLY A 32 3.41 -4.05 0.55
N SER A 33 2.80 -4.63 -0.49
CA SER A 33 3.40 -4.76 -1.83
C SER A 33 3.71 -3.40 -2.45
N ILE A 34 2.77 -2.45 -2.40
CA ILE A 34 2.91 -1.09 -2.93
C ILE A 34 4.11 -0.38 -2.29
N ILE A 35 4.15 -0.40 -0.95
CA ILE A 35 5.20 0.25 -0.17
C ILE A 35 6.57 -0.35 -0.47
N SER A 36 6.66 -1.68 -0.56
CA SER A 36 7.92 -2.36 -0.88
C SER A 36 8.45 -1.95 -2.25
N ARG A 37 7.58 -1.91 -3.29
CA ARG A 37 7.97 -1.50 -4.64
C ARG A 37 8.33 -0.01 -4.71
N LYS A 38 7.57 0.86 -4.04
CA LYS A 38 7.89 2.29 -3.91
C LYS A 38 9.27 2.49 -3.28
N THR A 39 9.55 1.77 -2.19
CA THR A 39 10.83 1.85 -1.48
C THR A 39 12.00 1.45 -2.38
N ARG A 40 11.83 0.38 -3.16
CA ARG A 40 12.82 -0.13 -4.11
C ARG A 40 13.15 0.90 -5.22
N VAL A 41 12.18 1.66 -5.68
CA VAL A 41 12.38 2.73 -6.67
C VAL A 41 13.02 3.96 -6.05
N GLU A 42 12.48 4.45 -4.93
CA GLU A 42 12.90 5.72 -4.32
C GLU A 42 14.27 5.63 -3.63
N TYR A 43 14.54 4.53 -2.93
CA TYR A 43 15.71 4.41 -2.05
C TYR A 43 16.79 3.49 -2.60
N GLU A 44 16.42 2.43 -3.34
CA GLU A 44 17.39 1.52 -3.94
C GLU A 44 17.74 1.91 -5.39
N GLN A 45 17.07 2.93 -5.96
CA GLN A 45 17.23 3.40 -7.35
C GLN A 45 17.07 2.28 -8.40
N LYS A 46 16.40 1.19 -8.05
CA LYS A 46 16.12 0.09 -8.97
C LYS A 46 14.87 0.45 -9.77
N ARG A 47 15.04 0.59 -11.09
CA ARG A 47 13.93 0.80 -12.01
C ARG A 47 13.01 -0.41 -12.02
N LEU A 48 11.71 -0.14 -12.16
CA LEU A 48 10.71 -1.16 -12.46
C LEU A 48 10.65 -1.36 -13.97
N THR A 49 10.36 -2.59 -14.40
CA THR A 49 9.87 -2.86 -15.75
C THR A 49 8.51 -2.18 -15.96
N GLU A 50 8.14 -1.96 -17.23
CA GLU A 50 6.82 -1.41 -17.55
C GLU A 50 5.68 -2.25 -16.96
N LYS A 51 5.80 -3.58 -17.02
CA LYS A 51 4.85 -4.50 -16.41
C LYS A 51 4.75 -4.31 -14.90
N GLU A 52 5.87 -4.28 -14.18
CA GLU A 52 5.89 -4.06 -12.73
C GLU A 52 5.28 -2.70 -12.35
N ALA A 53 5.52 -1.67 -13.15
CA ALA A 53 4.95 -0.33 -12.95
C ALA A 53 3.43 -0.34 -13.18
N ARG A 54 2.97 -0.98 -14.25
CA ARG A 54 1.53 -1.13 -14.55
C ARG A 54 0.81 -1.89 -13.42
N ASP A 55 1.38 -3.00 -12.97
CA ASP A 55 0.85 -3.79 -11.86
C ASP A 55 0.80 -2.95 -10.57
N LEU A 56 1.83 -2.16 -10.29
CA LEU A 56 1.88 -1.29 -9.12
C LEU A 56 0.77 -0.22 -9.15
N VAL A 57 0.51 0.39 -10.31
CA VAL A 57 -0.58 1.36 -10.48
C VAL A 57 -1.93 0.70 -10.24
N MET A 58 -2.16 -0.49 -10.82
CA MET A 58 -3.39 -1.24 -10.61
C MET A 58 -3.61 -1.63 -9.14
N ASP A 59 -2.55 -2.04 -8.45
CA ASP A 59 -2.62 -2.34 -7.02
C ASP A 59 -2.93 -1.09 -6.19
N ALA A 60 -2.29 0.05 -6.49
CA ALA A 60 -2.59 1.32 -5.82
C ALA A 60 -4.06 1.73 -6.03
N GLN A 61 -4.56 1.63 -7.26
CA GLN A 61 -5.96 1.91 -7.58
C GLN A 61 -6.92 1.03 -6.79
N ARG A 62 -6.69 -0.29 -6.79
CA ARG A 62 -7.54 -1.26 -6.05
C ARG A 62 -7.52 -1.01 -4.55
N PHE A 63 -6.37 -0.66 -3.99
CA PHE A 63 -6.27 -0.32 -2.58
C PHE A 63 -7.05 0.96 -2.26
N LEU A 64 -6.90 2.01 -3.06
CA LEU A 64 -7.64 3.27 -2.86
C LEU A 64 -9.15 3.08 -2.97
N GLU A 65 -9.62 2.30 -3.94
CA GLU A 65 -11.05 1.98 -4.07
C GLU A 65 -11.59 1.19 -2.88
N TRP A 66 -10.78 0.32 -2.27
CA TRP A 66 -11.16 -0.35 -1.03
C TRP A 66 -11.25 0.64 0.14
N VAL A 67 -10.30 1.58 0.27
CA VAL A 67 -10.32 2.61 1.32
C VAL A 67 -11.57 3.49 1.19
N LYS A 68 -11.90 3.96 -0.02
CA LYS A 68 -13.06 4.81 -0.27
C LYS A 68 -14.39 4.18 0.17
N ARG A 69 -14.53 2.86 0.07
CA ARG A 69 -15.75 2.15 0.52
C ARG A 69 -15.91 2.09 2.03
N ARG A 70 -14.85 2.39 2.79
CA ARG A 70 -14.79 2.30 4.25
C ARG A 70 -14.77 3.65 4.94
N LEU A 71 -14.36 4.69 4.22
CA LEU A 71 -14.51 6.05 4.69
C LEU A 71 -15.99 6.44 4.58
N PRO A 72 -16.51 7.23 5.52
CA PRO A 72 -17.81 7.87 5.32
C PRO A 72 -17.77 8.68 4.01
N PRO A 73 -18.88 8.76 3.26
CA PRO A 73 -18.97 9.72 2.16
C PRO A 73 -18.65 11.10 2.72
N ASP A 74 -17.83 11.86 2.00
CA ASP A 74 -17.32 13.17 2.43
C ASP A 74 -18.42 14.00 3.11
N VAL A 75 -18.16 14.47 4.34
CA VAL A 75 -19.00 15.46 5.05
C VAL A 75 -18.59 16.86 4.61
#